data_AF-A0A950KIU7-F1
#
_entry.id   AF-A0A950KIU7-F1
#
_cell.length_a   1.000
_cell.length_b   1.000
_cell.length_c   1.000
_cell.angle_alpha   90.00
_cell.angle_beta   90.00
_cell.angle_gamma   90.00
#
_symmetry.space_group_name_H-M   'P 1'
#
loop_
_entity.id
_entity.type
_entity.pdbx_description
1 polymer ?
#
loop_
_entity_poly.entity_id
_entity_poly.type
_entity_poly.pdbx_seq_one_letter_code
_entity_poly.pdbx_strand_id
1 'polypeptide(L)'
;MGSFSVWHWMLVLAVVLIVFGAGKLPRVMGDFAKGIKAFKAGMQDEEPEVTVPPPQVPPPVEASAAQPVSARSPGQPTNIADRQRGRV
;
A
#
# COMPACT_ATOMS: atom_id res chain seq x y z
N MET A 1 40.30 5.46 27.47
CA MET A 1 39.03 5.72 28.20
C MET A 1 37.89 5.28 27.31
N GLY A 2 37.64 3.96 27.28
CA GLY A 2 36.67 3.33 26.39
C GLY A 2 35.26 3.59 26.90
N SER A 3 34.70 4.71 26.46
CA SER A 3 33.32 5.11 26.66
C SER A 3 32.39 3.92 26.47
N PHE A 4 31.85 3.43 27.59
CA PHE A 4 30.62 2.66 27.70
C PHE A 4 30.41 1.64 26.58
N SER A 5 31.34 0.68 26.52
CA SER A 5 31.27 -0.62 25.83
C SER A 5 29.82 -0.96 25.50
N VAL A 6 29.52 -1.07 24.20
CA VAL A 6 28.23 -1.38 23.52
C VAL A 6 27.13 -2.03 24.38
N TRP A 7 27.50 -2.89 25.33
CA TRP A 7 26.68 -3.37 26.44
C TRP A 7 25.80 -2.32 27.15
N HIS A 8 26.34 -1.13 27.45
CA HIS A 8 25.55 -0.09 28.14
C HIS A 8 24.40 0.41 27.26
N TRP A 9 24.65 0.62 25.97
CA TRP A 9 23.61 1.02 25.02
C TRP A 9 22.52 -0.03 24.86
N MET A 10 22.86 -1.32 24.90
CA MET A 10 21.87 -2.41 24.88
C MET A 10 20.97 -2.38 26.13
N LEU A 11 21.55 -2.12 27.29
CA LEU A 11 20.82 -2.01 28.56
C LEU A 11 19.89 -0.80 28.59
N VAL A 12 20.36 0.35 28.10
CA VAL A 12 19.56 1.58 27.99
C VAL A 12 18.38 1.35 27.04
N LEU A 13 18.60 0.70 25.89
CA LEU A 13 17.54 0.40 24.94
C LEU A 13 16.44 -0.48 25.56
N ALA A 14 16.85 -1.49 26.34
CA ALA A 14 15.93 -2.35 27.07
C ALA A 14 15.10 -1.57 28.10
N VAL A 15 15.71 -0.69 28.88
CA VAL A 15 15.00 0.14 29.87
C VAL A 15 14.01 1.10 29.18
N VAL A 16 14.41 1.74 28.07
CA VAL A 16 13.53 2.63 27.31
C VAL A 16 12.32 1.86 26.78
N LEU A 17 12.51 0.65 26.25
CA LEU A 17 11.40 -0.20 25.79
C LEU A 17 10.45 -0.59 26.91
N ILE A 18 10.95 -0.81 28.12
CA ILE A 18 10.12 -1.13 29.29
C ILE A 18 9.32 0.09 29.75
N VAL A 19 9.95 1.27 29.82
CA VAL A 19 9.30 2.52 30.28
C VAL A 19 8.28 3.03 29.26
N PHE A 20 8.62 3.01 27.96
CA PHE A 20 7.72 3.44 26.90
C PHE A 20 6.71 2.36 26.50
N GLY A 21 7.04 1.08 26.71
CA GLY A 21 6.24 -0.06 26.28
C GLY A 21 6.24 -0.28 24.76
N ALA A 22 5.92 -1.49 24.32
CA ALA A 22 5.89 -1.87 22.90
C ALA A 22 4.82 -1.15 22.06
N GLY A 23 3.83 -0.49 22.69
CA GLY A 23 2.73 0.19 21.98
C GLY A 23 3.02 1.65 21.61
N LYS A 24 3.87 2.35 22.37
CA LYS A 24 4.13 3.79 22.16
C LYS A 24 5.35 4.03 21.27
N LEU A 25 6.40 3.22 21.43
CA LEU A 25 7.63 3.38 20.66
C LEU A 25 7.43 3.26 19.14
N PRO A 26 6.71 2.25 18.60
CA PRO A 26 6.52 2.13 17.14
C PRO A 26 5.68 3.27 16.55
N ARG A 27 4.72 3.81 17.32
CA ARG A 27 3.87 4.90 16.85
C ARG A 27 4.66 6.21 16.75
N VAL A 28 5.42 6.55 17.79
CA VAL A 28 6.27 7.75 17.80
C VAL A 28 7.43 7.62 16.82
N MET A 29 8.09 6.45 16.78
CA MET A 29 9.15 6.20 15.79
C MET A 29 8.62 6.21 14.36
N GLY A 30 7.38 5.77 14.12
CA GLY A 30 6.76 5.83 12.79
C GLY A 30 6.55 7.27 12.31
N ASP A 31 6.03 8.14 13.17
CA ASP A 31 5.83 9.56 12.83
C ASP A 31 7.18 10.30 12.68
N PHE A 32 8.16 9.98 13.53
CA PHE A 32 9.51 10.54 13.44
C PHE A 32 10.27 10.07 12.19
N ALA A 33 10.18 8.77 11.85
CA ALA A 33 10.80 8.20 10.67
C ALA A 33 10.21 8.76 9.38
N LYS A 34 8.90 9.03 9.32
CA LYS A 34 8.28 9.71 8.17
C LYS A 34 8.83 11.12 7.98
N GLY A 35 9.02 11.88 9.06
CA GLY A 35 9.62 13.22 9.01
C GLY A 35 11.07 13.19 8.49
N ILE A 36 11.90 12.28 9.00
CA ILE A 36 13.29 12.12 8.54
C ILE A 36 13.33 11.62 7.10
N LYS A 37 12.45 10.69 6.70
CA LYS A 37 12.40 10.17 5.32
C LYS A 37 11.95 11.24 4.34
N ALA A 38 10.97 12.08 4.68
CA ALA A 38 10.56 13.21 3.86
C ALA A 38 11.66 14.26 3.74
N PHE A 39 12.39 14.53 4.83
CA PHE A 39 13.56 15.42 4.82
C PHE A 39 14.67 14.88 3.91
N LYS A 40 15.00 13.58 4.02
CA LYS A 40 16.00 12.95 3.15
C LYS A 40 15.55 12.91 1.69
N ALA A 41 14.28 12.59 1.42
CA ALA A 41 13.74 12.57 0.07
C ALA A 41 13.79 13.96 -0.58
N GLY A 42 13.35 15.02 0.12
CA GLY A 42 13.41 16.38 -0.39
C GLY A 42 14.83 16.92 -0.57
N MET A 43 15.81 16.37 0.16
CA MET A 43 17.23 16.72 0.01
C MET A 43 17.92 15.88 -1.08
N GLN A 44 17.39 14.69 -1.40
CA GLN A 44 17.84 13.86 -2.52
C GLN A 44 17.16 14.22 -3.84
N ASP A 45 15.98 14.87 -3.86
CA ASP A 45 15.29 15.34 -5.08
C ASP A 45 16.06 16.43 -5.87
N GLU A 46 17.15 16.99 -5.31
CA GLU A 46 18.10 17.80 -6.09
C GLU A 46 19.01 16.94 -7.00
N GLU A 47 18.97 15.61 -6.85
CA GLU A 47 19.61 14.63 -7.71
C GLU A 47 18.52 13.69 -8.27
N PRO A 48 18.37 13.51 -9.60
CA PRO A 48 17.22 12.80 -10.16
C PRO A 48 17.30 11.29 -9.87
N GLU A 49 16.78 10.85 -8.72
CA GLU A 49 16.67 9.44 -8.38
C GLU A 49 15.30 8.90 -8.78
N VAL A 50 15.30 8.08 -9.84
CA VAL A 50 14.19 7.27 -10.31
C VAL A 50 13.54 6.54 -9.14
N THR A 51 12.35 6.99 -8.77
CA THR A 51 11.51 6.32 -7.77
C THR A 51 11.19 4.91 -8.28
N VAL A 52 11.89 3.90 -7.76
CA VAL A 52 11.42 2.52 -7.82
C VAL A 52 10.30 2.43 -6.79
N PRO A 53 9.02 2.37 -7.21
CA PRO A 53 7.93 2.18 -6.27
C PRO A 53 8.18 0.88 -5.48
N PRO A 54 7.88 0.82 -4.16
CA PRO A 54 7.86 -0.45 -3.46
C PRO A 54 7.01 -1.44 -4.27
N PRO A 55 7.37 -2.73 -4.33
CA PRO A 55 6.53 -3.74 -4.97
C PRO A 55 5.14 -3.69 -4.35
N GLN A 56 4.26 -2.91 -4.96
CA GLN A 56 2.85 -3.16 -4.92
C GLN A 56 2.78 -4.55 -5.52
N VAL A 57 2.66 -5.57 -4.65
CA VAL A 57 2.05 -6.82 -5.08
C VAL A 57 0.74 -6.38 -5.73
N PRO A 58 0.67 -6.38 -7.08
CA PRO A 58 -0.60 -6.08 -7.70
C PRO A 58 -1.55 -7.16 -7.17
N PRO A 59 -2.79 -6.85 -6.76
CA PRO A 59 -3.80 -7.90 -6.76
C PRO A 59 -3.69 -8.59 -8.13
N PRO A 60 -3.62 -9.94 -8.20
CA PRO A 60 -3.34 -10.65 -9.45
C PRO A 60 -4.21 -10.10 -10.57
N VAL A 61 -3.63 -9.26 -11.42
CA VAL A 61 -4.17 -8.89 -12.72
C VAL A 61 -3.77 -10.01 -13.67
N GLU A 62 -4.22 -11.22 -13.34
CA GLU A 62 -4.06 -12.42 -14.15
C GLU A 62 -5.41 -13.15 -14.21
N ALA A 63 -6.40 -12.42 -14.72
CA ALA A 63 -7.56 -12.96 -15.41
C ALA A 63 -8.10 -11.92 -16.40
N SER A 64 -7.22 -11.29 -17.17
CA SER A 64 -7.61 -10.47 -18.32
C SER A 64 -6.61 -10.60 -19.46
N ALA A 65 -6.40 -11.83 -19.92
CA ALA A 65 -5.92 -12.12 -21.27
C ALA A 65 -6.50 -13.46 -21.73
N ALA A 66 -7.78 -13.45 -22.12
CA ALA A 66 -8.42 -14.33 -23.12
C ALA A 66 -9.94 -14.42 -22.87
N GLN A 67 -10.68 -13.39 -23.29
CA GLN A 67 -11.98 -13.69 -23.89
C GLN A 67 -11.69 -14.06 -25.34
N PRO A 68 -11.95 -15.32 -25.72
CA PRO A 68 -13.01 -15.53 -26.69
C PRO A 68 -13.95 -16.60 -26.17
N VAL A 69 -14.81 -16.25 -25.22
CA VAL A 69 -16.10 -16.94 -25.12
C VAL A 69 -17.02 -16.35 -26.18
N SER A 70 -16.76 -16.72 -27.43
CA SER A 70 -17.81 -16.78 -28.45
C SER A 70 -18.81 -17.85 -28.02
N ALA A 71 -19.63 -17.50 -27.05
CA ALA A 71 -20.86 -18.19 -26.68
C ALA A 71 -21.82 -17.21 -25.99
N ARG A 72 -21.85 -15.93 -26.42
CA ARG A 72 -23.07 -15.15 -26.27
C ARG A 72 -24.02 -15.60 -27.38
N SER A 73 -24.83 -16.60 -27.02
CA SER A 73 -26.01 -16.98 -27.78
C SER A 73 -26.80 -15.71 -28.16
N PRO A 74 -27.13 -15.50 -29.44
CA PRO A 74 -27.97 -14.40 -29.88
C PRO A 74 -29.40 -14.69 -29.40
N GLY A 75 -29.76 -14.14 -28.24
CA GLY A 75 -31.02 -14.49 -27.59
C GLY A 75 -31.67 -13.41 -26.76
N GLN A 76 -31.31 -12.13 -26.96
CA GLN A 76 -32.10 -11.06 -26.34
C GLN A 76 -32.08 -9.77 -27.17
N PRO A 77 -33.19 -9.51 -27.86
CA PRO A 77 -33.90 -8.25 -27.76
C PRO A 77 -35.13 -8.49 -26.88
N THR A 78 -35.08 -8.16 -25.59
CA THR A 78 -35.67 -6.91 -25.09
C THR A 78 -36.77 -6.34 -26.00
N ASN A 79 -38.00 -6.53 -25.52
CA ASN A 79 -39.11 -5.60 -25.66
C ASN A 79 -39.89 -5.60 -27.00
N ILE A 80 -40.78 -6.59 -27.14
CA ILE A 80 -41.88 -6.57 -28.13
C ILE A 80 -43.25 -6.89 -27.47
N ALA A 81 -43.28 -7.12 -26.15
CA ALA A 81 -44.49 -7.51 -25.44
C ALA A 81 -45.42 -6.33 -25.06
N ASP A 82 -44.99 -5.08 -25.25
CA ASP A 82 -45.67 -3.93 -24.64
C ASP A 82 -46.30 -2.92 -25.62
N ARG A 83 -46.03 -2.99 -26.93
CA ARG A 83 -46.40 -1.89 -27.87
C ARG A 83 -47.65 -2.12 -28.73
N GLN A 84 -48.34 -3.27 -28.66
CA GLN A 84 -49.48 -3.58 -29.55
C GLN A 84 -50.78 -4.01 -28.85
N ARG A 85 -50.93 -3.77 -27.54
CA ARG A 85 -52.13 -4.18 -26.78
C ARG A 85 -52.96 -3.04 -26.19
N GLY A 86 -52.91 -1.83 -26.76
CA GLY A 86 -53.67 -0.70 -26.18
C GLY A 86 -53.92 0.52 -27.06
N ARG A 87 -53.97 0.36 -28.39
CA ARG A 87 -54.41 1.45 -29.28
C ARG A 87 -55.54 0.97 -30.20
N VAL A 88 -56.67 0.67 -29.58
CA VAL A 88 -58.03 0.73 -30.14
C VAL A 88 -58.89 1.52 -29.18
#